data_AF-A0AA88KTB8-F1
#
_entry.id   AF-A0AA88KTB8-F1
#
_cell.length_a   1.000
_cell.length_b   1.000
_cell.length_c   1.000
_cell.angle_alpha   90.00
_cell.angle_beta   90.00
_cell.angle_gamma   90.00
#
_symmetry.space_group_name_H-M   'P 1'
#
loop_
_entity.id
_entity.type
_entity.pdbx_description
1 polymer ?
#
loop_
_entity_poly.entity_id
_entity_poly.type
_entity_poly.pdbx_seq_one_letter_code
_entity_poly.pdbx_strand_id
1 'polypeptide(L)'
;MLANATRSRTELYLIGSSVSELRGSKLPSLRMALGFFLHLHLELNETIRHSSAAAVTELAKFWRKARIPMRDHQNCQTKLEQAFEEWRLLKKNKARKSSTQQAREAAFVSRLEDLFDIAHADALNTMSIQEDKDFLLAQREKGRRGSMVGVDETLACKEKRVSEREQQTLKRRQQTENIQQIEASTAELITSGSEISAAEDVDSEGAVGGSRTQKRKRGRKAVVTPELEEALDRTNVSDRKAVFVIAETAKSLGMTIDQLALNRDSVRRLRSKHRIHSSASIRAKFQSDVPLVVHWDGKLIPDLIGKEKVDRLPVLVSGKEVLQLLTVAKLPSGTGEAQASAVF
;
A
#
# COMPACT_ATOMS: atom_id res chain seq x y z
N MET A 1 9.77 -50.47 36.24
CA MET A 1 8.69 -50.56 35.25
C MET A 1 7.74 -49.40 35.46
N LEU A 2 7.12 -48.93 34.37
CA LEU A 2 6.04 -47.91 34.29
C LEU A 2 6.46 -46.43 34.31
N ALA A 3 6.85 -45.92 33.13
CA ALA A 3 6.46 -44.59 32.62
C ALA A 3 7.04 -44.36 31.22
N ASN A 4 6.52 -45.03 30.19
CA ASN A 4 6.85 -44.71 28.78
C ASN A 4 5.72 -45.10 27.81
N ALA A 5 4.46 -45.07 28.27
CA ALA A 5 3.33 -45.67 27.56
C ALA A 5 2.19 -44.69 27.19
N THR A 6 2.50 -43.42 26.90
CA THR A 6 1.48 -42.45 26.42
C THR A 6 1.87 -41.60 25.21
N ARG A 7 3.15 -41.58 24.77
CA ARG A 7 3.57 -40.82 23.58
C ARG A 7 3.62 -41.62 22.27
N SER A 8 3.59 -42.95 22.31
CA SER A 8 3.73 -43.81 21.13
C SER A 8 2.47 -43.92 20.26
N ARG A 9 1.33 -43.35 20.68
CA ARG A 9 0.04 -43.51 20.00
C ARG A 9 -0.24 -42.45 18.93
N THR A 10 0.56 -41.39 18.87
CA THR A 10 0.38 -40.25 17.95
C THR A 10 1.53 -40.09 16.94
N GLU A 11 2.45 -41.05 16.87
CA GLU A 11 3.53 -41.04 15.88
C GLU A 11 3.00 -41.50 14.50
N LEU A 12 2.75 -40.52 13.64
CA LEU A 12 2.45 -40.72 12.23
C LEU A 12 3.71 -41.19 11.52
N TYR A 13 3.63 -42.38 10.93
CA TYR A 13 4.72 -42.99 10.15
C TYR A 13 5.39 -42.00 9.20
N LEU A 14 6.72 -41.84 9.30
CA LEU A 14 7.57 -40.89 8.55
C LEU A 14 7.33 -39.38 8.81
N ILE A 15 6.16 -39.00 9.33
CA ILE A 15 5.77 -37.59 9.54
C ILE A 15 6.09 -37.12 10.96
N GLY A 16 6.14 -38.03 11.93
CA GLY A 16 6.34 -37.70 13.34
C GLY A 16 5.02 -37.41 14.02
N SER A 17 4.72 -36.16 14.36
CA SER A 17 3.47 -35.79 15.05
C SER A 17 2.45 -35.12 14.12
N SER A 18 1.17 -35.29 14.41
CA SER A 18 0.11 -34.42 13.89
C SER A 18 0.29 -32.99 14.41
N VAL A 19 -0.15 -32.01 13.63
CA VAL A 19 -0.04 -30.58 13.98
C VAL A 19 -1.46 -30.05 14.12
N SER A 20 -1.87 -29.68 15.34
CA SER A 20 -3.21 -29.17 15.60
C SER A 20 -3.43 -27.75 15.12
N GLU A 21 -2.37 -26.95 15.03
CA GLU A 21 -2.43 -25.57 14.55
C GLU A 21 -1.20 -25.23 13.71
N LEU A 22 -1.41 -24.67 12.53
CA LEU A 22 -0.33 -24.17 11.69
C LEU A 22 0.22 -22.86 12.30
N ARG A 23 1.34 -22.97 13.01
CA ARG A 23 2.09 -21.82 13.52
C ARG A 23 3.41 -21.67 12.77
N GLY A 24 3.80 -20.43 12.48
CA GLY A 24 5.09 -20.12 11.88
C GLY A 24 5.11 -18.79 11.16
N SER A 25 6.32 -18.39 10.78
CA SER A 25 6.61 -17.17 10.04
C SER A 25 7.14 -17.46 8.63
N LYS A 26 7.13 -18.71 8.19
CA LYS A 26 7.55 -19.16 6.85
C LYS A 26 6.36 -19.71 6.08
N LEU A 27 6.52 -19.94 4.78
CA LEU A 27 5.51 -20.67 4.03
C LEU A 27 5.45 -22.14 4.51
N PRO A 28 4.26 -22.76 4.57
CA PRO A 28 4.10 -24.12 5.08
C PRO A 28 4.90 -25.16 4.29
N SER A 29 5.60 -26.05 4.98
CA SER A 29 6.19 -27.23 4.34
C SER A 29 5.17 -28.32 4.07
N LEU A 30 5.56 -29.28 3.25
CA LEU A 30 4.77 -30.49 3.03
C LEU A 30 4.47 -31.22 4.35
N ARG A 31 5.44 -31.29 5.29
CA ARG A 31 5.20 -31.87 6.62
C ARG A 31 4.11 -31.14 7.38
N MET A 32 4.12 -29.81 7.39
CA MET A 32 3.10 -29.02 8.10
C MET A 32 1.73 -29.20 7.47
N ALA A 33 1.64 -29.16 6.14
CA ALA A 33 0.39 -29.35 5.39
C ALA A 33 -0.22 -30.73 5.64
N LEU A 34 0.58 -31.80 5.52
CA LEU A 34 0.13 -33.17 5.79
C LEU A 34 -0.15 -33.41 7.27
N GLY A 35 0.66 -32.88 8.18
CA GLY A 35 0.47 -33.03 9.62
C GLY A 35 -0.84 -32.40 10.11
N PHE A 36 -1.21 -31.24 9.55
CA PHE A 36 -2.50 -30.60 9.83
C PHE A 36 -3.67 -31.35 9.18
N PHE A 37 -3.53 -31.78 7.93
CA PHE A 37 -4.53 -32.62 7.27
C PHE A 37 -4.82 -33.91 8.05
N LEU A 38 -3.77 -34.59 8.52
CA LEU A 38 -3.90 -35.84 9.26
C LEU A 38 -4.50 -35.64 10.65
N HIS A 39 -4.28 -34.48 11.29
CA HIS A 39 -5.00 -34.12 12.51
C HIS A 39 -6.52 -34.06 12.26
N LEU A 40 -6.94 -33.31 11.23
CA LEU A 40 -8.36 -33.20 10.87
C LEU A 40 -8.97 -34.56 10.50
N HIS A 41 -8.27 -35.36 9.70
CA HIS A 41 -8.82 -36.63 9.21
C HIS A 41 -8.80 -37.74 10.27
N LEU A 42 -7.73 -37.86 11.07
CA LEU A 42 -7.56 -38.98 12.02
C LEU A 42 -8.06 -38.67 13.43
N GLU A 43 -7.97 -37.42 13.88
CA GLU A 43 -8.37 -37.04 15.25
C GLU A 43 -9.80 -36.48 15.28
N LEU A 44 -10.21 -35.72 14.25
CA LEU A 44 -11.56 -35.17 14.15
C LEU A 44 -12.52 -36.03 13.30
N ASN A 45 -12.04 -37.13 12.71
CA ASN A 45 -12.82 -38.08 11.89
C ASN A 45 -13.58 -37.45 10.71
N GLU A 46 -13.06 -36.36 10.16
CA GLU A 46 -13.65 -35.71 8.99
C GLU A 46 -13.38 -36.49 7.70
N THR A 47 -14.20 -36.26 6.68
CA THR A 47 -13.97 -36.85 5.35
C THR A 47 -12.71 -36.27 4.70
N ILE A 48 -12.00 -37.06 3.89
CA ILE A 48 -10.78 -36.64 3.18
C ILE A 48 -10.97 -35.31 2.45
N ARG A 49 -12.11 -35.15 1.76
CA ARG A 49 -12.42 -33.95 0.99
C ARG A 49 -12.69 -32.72 1.87
N HIS A 50 -13.32 -32.92 3.03
CA HIS A 50 -13.55 -31.83 3.97
C HIS A 50 -12.25 -31.40 4.66
N SER A 51 -11.45 -32.37 5.11
CA SER A 51 -10.15 -32.13 5.73
C SER A 51 -9.17 -31.46 4.77
N SER A 52 -9.17 -31.83 3.49
CA SER A 52 -8.31 -31.21 2.47
C SER A 52 -8.74 -29.76 2.21
N ALA A 53 -10.04 -29.48 2.12
CA ALA A 53 -10.58 -28.14 1.96
C ALA A 53 -10.27 -27.23 3.17
N ALA A 54 -10.46 -27.73 4.39
CA ALA A 54 -10.15 -27.01 5.62
C ALA A 54 -8.65 -26.73 5.74
N ALA A 55 -7.79 -27.73 5.45
CA ALA A 55 -6.35 -27.56 5.44
C ALA A 55 -5.89 -26.52 4.43
N VAL A 56 -6.39 -26.55 3.19
CA VAL A 56 -6.07 -25.55 2.16
C VAL A 56 -6.50 -24.15 2.59
N THR A 57 -7.65 -24.02 3.26
CA THR A 57 -8.15 -22.72 3.74
C THR A 57 -7.23 -22.12 4.80
N GLU A 58 -6.67 -22.93 5.69
CA GLU A 58 -5.69 -22.49 6.69
C GLU A 58 -4.33 -22.18 6.05
N LEU A 59 -3.84 -23.06 5.17
CA LEU A 59 -2.60 -22.83 4.42
C LEU A 59 -2.68 -21.52 3.61
N ALA A 60 -3.82 -21.25 3.00
CA ALA A 60 -4.09 -20.04 2.22
C ALA A 60 -3.88 -18.75 3.02
N LYS A 61 -4.01 -18.77 4.35
CA LYS A 61 -3.74 -17.59 5.19
C LYS A 61 -2.26 -17.18 5.12
N PHE A 62 -1.34 -18.14 5.06
CA PHE A 62 0.10 -17.88 4.93
C PHE A 62 0.46 -17.29 3.57
N TRP A 63 -0.09 -17.86 2.50
CA TRP A 63 0.13 -17.39 1.14
C TRP A 63 -0.47 -16.00 0.91
N ARG A 64 -1.65 -15.72 1.47
CA ARG A 64 -2.26 -14.37 1.46
C ARG A 64 -1.42 -13.36 2.24
N LYS A 65 -0.85 -13.74 3.40
CA LYS A 65 0.08 -12.88 4.15
C LYS A 65 1.34 -12.55 3.34
N ALA A 66 1.83 -13.50 2.55
CA ALA A 66 2.97 -13.29 1.65
C ALA A 66 2.61 -12.55 0.35
N ARG A 67 1.33 -12.22 0.12
CA ARG A 67 0.82 -11.59 -1.12
C ARG A 67 1.11 -12.38 -2.41
N ILE A 68 1.29 -13.69 -2.27
CA ILE A 68 1.59 -14.57 -3.41
C ILE A 68 0.28 -15.08 -4.01
N PRO A 69 0.05 -14.90 -5.32
CA PRO A 69 -1.09 -15.49 -6.01
C PRO A 69 -1.06 -17.02 -5.91
N MET A 70 -2.19 -17.62 -5.52
CA MET A 70 -2.34 -19.07 -5.41
C MET A 70 -3.04 -19.67 -6.63
N ARG A 71 -2.88 -20.97 -6.81
CA ARG A 71 -3.75 -21.76 -7.70
C ARG A 71 -5.17 -21.83 -7.14
N ASP A 72 -6.10 -22.24 -7.99
CA ASP A 72 -7.48 -22.52 -7.56
C ASP A 72 -7.54 -23.49 -6.38
N HIS A 73 -8.47 -23.28 -5.46
CA HIS A 73 -8.59 -24.07 -4.22
C HIS A 73 -8.75 -25.57 -4.49
N GLN A 74 -9.43 -25.97 -5.57
CA GLN A 74 -9.59 -27.38 -5.93
C GLN A 74 -8.26 -28.02 -6.32
N ASN A 75 -7.45 -27.32 -7.13
CA ASN A 75 -6.13 -27.81 -7.52
C ASN A 75 -5.20 -27.98 -6.30
N CYS A 76 -5.32 -27.09 -5.31
CA CYS A 76 -4.59 -27.17 -4.06
C CYS A 76 -5.03 -28.39 -3.23
N GLN A 77 -6.33 -28.67 -3.18
CA GLN A 77 -6.89 -29.86 -2.52
C GLN A 77 -6.39 -31.13 -3.19
N THR A 78 -6.49 -31.23 -4.51
CA THR A 78 -6.00 -32.39 -5.27
C THR A 78 -4.51 -32.64 -5.02
N LYS A 79 -3.69 -31.58 -4.95
CA LYS A 79 -2.27 -31.71 -4.63
C LYS A 79 -2.03 -32.26 -3.21
N LEU A 80 -2.82 -31.81 -2.24
CA LEU A 80 -2.72 -32.29 -0.85
C LEU A 80 -3.18 -33.75 -0.73
N GLU A 81 -4.26 -34.11 -1.42
CA GLU A 81 -4.80 -35.48 -1.47
C GLU A 81 -3.84 -36.45 -2.15
N GLN A 82 -3.16 -36.04 -3.23
CA GLN A 82 -2.10 -36.83 -3.87
C GLN A 82 -0.95 -37.09 -2.90
N ALA A 83 -0.50 -36.07 -2.17
CA ALA A 83 0.56 -36.24 -1.17
C ALA A 83 0.13 -37.16 -0.01
N PHE A 84 -1.14 -37.13 0.38
CA PHE A 84 -1.70 -38.04 1.35
C PHE A 84 -1.75 -39.49 0.83
N GLU A 85 -2.17 -39.71 -0.42
CA GLU A 85 -2.22 -41.06 -1.00
C GLU A 85 -0.82 -41.64 -1.17
N GLU A 86 0.17 -40.83 -1.59
CA GLU A 86 1.58 -41.25 -1.60
C GLU A 86 2.05 -41.70 -0.21
N TRP A 87 1.76 -40.91 0.83
CA TRP A 87 2.08 -41.28 2.22
C TRP A 87 1.35 -42.57 2.65
N ARG A 88 0.07 -42.71 2.30
CA ARG A 88 -0.77 -43.88 2.62
C ARG A 88 -0.19 -45.15 2.00
N LEU A 89 0.26 -45.08 0.75
CA LEU A 89 0.90 -46.20 0.05
C LEU A 89 2.24 -46.58 0.68
N LEU A 90 3.04 -45.61 1.12
CA LEU A 90 4.27 -45.88 1.88
C LEU A 90 3.96 -46.55 3.23
N LYS A 91 2.96 -46.04 3.96
CA LYS A 91 2.51 -46.62 5.23
C LYS A 91 2.00 -48.07 5.06
N LYS A 92 1.31 -48.38 3.95
CA LYS A 92 0.84 -49.74 3.64
C LYS A 92 2.00 -50.71 3.43
N ASN A 93 3.11 -50.25 2.86
CA ASN A 93 4.27 -51.07 2.53
C ASN A 93 5.39 -51.04 3.59
N LYS A 94 5.14 -50.49 4.78
CA LYS A 94 6.14 -50.31 5.86
C LYS A 94 6.92 -51.57 6.27
N ALA A 95 6.35 -52.76 6.05
CA ALA A 95 7.00 -54.04 6.40
C ALA A 95 8.00 -54.52 5.33
N ARG A 96 7.94 -53.96 4.11
CA ARG A 96 8.75 -54.40 2.96
C ARG A 96 10.10 -53.69 2.95
N LYS A 97 11.16 -54.37 3.36
CA LYS A 97 12.55 -53.85 3.38
C LYS A 97 13.27 -53.92 2.02
N SER A 98 12.56 -53.68 0.91
CA SER A 98 13.18 -53.64 -0.42
C SER A 98 14.03 -52.37 -0.56
N SER A 99 15.17 -52.44 -1.25
CA SER A 99 16.00 -51.27 -1.55
C SER A 99 15.22 -50.16 -2.27
N THR A 100 14.32 -50.56 -3.19
CA THR A 100 13.41 -49.63 -3.90
C THR A 100 12.42 -48.93 -2.97
N GLN A 101 11.94 -49.62 -1.93
CA GLN A 101 11.02 -49.06 -0.95
C GLN A 101 11.74 -48.08 -0.03
N GLN A 102 12.93 -48.43 0.44
CA GLN A 102 13.76 -47.55 1.26
C GLN A 102 14.17 -46.27 0.51
N ALA A 103 14.49 -46.38 -0.79
CA ALA A 103 14.77 -45.22 -1.62
C ALA A 103 13.55 -44.28 -1.74
N ARG A 104 12.33 -44.83 -1.87
CA ARG A 104 11.09 -44.05 -1.91
C ARG A 104 10.79 -43.39 -0.57
N GLU A 105 10.99 -44.09 0.54
CA GLU A 105 10.82 -43.54 1.89
C GLU A 105 11.81 -42.39 2.14
N ALA A 106 13.10 -42.57 1.79
CA ALA A 106 14.10 -41.53 1.93
C ALA A 106 13.80 -40.29 1.06
N ALA A 107 13.39 -40.50 -0.20
CA ALA A 107 12.97 -39.41 -1.08
C ALA A 107 11.77 -38.65 -0.52
N PHE A 108 10.76 -39.37 -0.01
CA PHE A 108 9.60 -38.76 0.63
C PHE A 108 9.98 -37.95 1.87
N VAL A 109 10.83 -38.50 2.75
CA VAL A 109 11.32 -37.81 3.96
C VAL A 109 12.09 -36.54 3.60
N SER A 110 12.91 -36.55 2.54
CA SER A 110 13.58 -35.31 2.09
C SER A 110 12.58 -34.25 1.61
N ARG A 111 11.51 -34.68 0.93
CA ARG A 111 10.48 -33.79 0.38
C ARG A 111 9.54 -33.23 1.46
N LEU A 112 9.46 -33.88 2.62
CA LEU A 112 8.65 -33.40 3.75
C LEU A 112 9.08 -32.01 4.24
N GLU A 113 10.38 -31.70 4.15
CA GLU A 113 10.92 -30.40 4.55
C GLU A 113 10.81 -29.34 3.46
N ASP A 114 10.49 -29.72 2.23
CA ASP A 114 10.34 -28.79 1.13
C ASP A 114 9.02 -28.00 1.24
N LEU A 115 8.98 -26.88 0.53
CA LEU A 115 7.82 -26.01 0.43
C LEU A 115 6.62 -26.77 -0.15
N PHE A 116 5.46 -26.69 0.52
CA PHE A 116 4.21 -27.13 -0.10
C PHE A 116 3.72 -26.08 -1.08
N ASP A 117 4.30 -26.06 -2.28
CA ASP A 117 4.11 -24.96 -3.24
C ASP A 117 2.68 -24.91 -3.80
N ILE A 118 1.93 -23.89 -3.42
CA ILE A 118 0.57 -23.61 -3.87
C ILE A 118 0.53 -22.37 -4.79
N ALA A 119 1.68 -21.78 -5.12
CA ALA A 119 1.75 -20.60 -5.96
C ALA A 119 1.13 -20.86 -7.35
N HIS A 120 0.47 -19.84 -7.90
CA HIS A 120 0.04 -19.82 -9.28
C HIS A 120 1.24 -20.01 -10.22
N ALA A 121 1.03 -20.63 -11.39
CA ALA A 121 2.11 -20.86 -12.37
C ALA A 121 2.79 -19.53 -12.76
N ASP A 122 1.98 -18.51 -13.04
CA ASP A 122 2.43 -17.16 -13.37
C ASP A 122 2.66 -16.25 -12.15
N ALA A 123 2.75 -16.79 -10.93
CA ALA A 123 2.88 -15.96 -9.72
C ALA A 123 4.06 -14.97 -9.80
N LEU A 124 5.21 -15.37 -10.37
CA LEU A 124 6.37 -14.50 -10.54
C LEU A 124 6.15 -13.35 -11.53
N ASN A 125 5.26 -13.52 -12.50
CA ASN A 125 4.92 -12.49 -13.49
C ASN A 125 3.85 -11.55 -12.97
N THR A 126 2.87 -12.08 -12.24
CA THR A 126 1.77 -11.30 -11.64
C THR A 126 2.24 -10.41 -10.49
N MET A 127 3.25 -10.84 -9.72
CA MET A 127 3.81 -10.04 -8.64
C MET A 127 4.61 -8.85 -9.20
N SER A 128 4.35 -7.65 -8.69
CA SER A 128 5.05 -6.42 -9.09
C SER A 128 6.26 -6.10 -8.22
N ILE A 129 6.27 -6.56 -6.97
CA ILE A 129 7.34 -6.31 -6.00
C ILE A 129 8.44 -7.37 -6.17
N GLN A 130 9.69 -6.93 -6.34
CA GLN A 130 10.83 -7.83 -6.53
C GLN A 130 11.15 -8.63 -5.26
N GLU A 131 11.06 -8.00 -4.08
CA GLU A 131 11.29 -8.67 -2.79
C GLU A 131 10.37 -9.88 -2.56
N ASP A 132 9.09 -9.76 -2.95
CA ASP A 132 8.12 -10.86 -2.84
C ASP A 132 8.48 -12.03 -3.80
N LYS A 133 9.07 -11.73 -4.97
CA LYS A 133 9.59 -12.74 -5.91
C LYS A 133 10.79 -13.46 -5.33
N ASP A 134 11.75 -12.70 -4.81
CA ASP A 134 12.98 -13.23 -4.22
C ASP A 134 12.65 -14.06 -2.97
N PHE A 135 11.65 -13.64 -2.18
CA PHE A 135 11.13 -14.42 -1.06
C PHE A 135 10.57 -15.78 -1.51
N LEU A 136 9.71 -15.82 -2.53
CA LEU A 136 9.18 -17.08 -3.05
C LEU A 136 10.29 -18.01 -3.56
N LEU A 137 11.29 -17.47 -4.26
CA LEU A 137 12.44 -18.25 -4.71
C LEU A 137 13.26 -18.80 -3.54
N ALA A 138 13.56 -17.98 -2.53
CA ALA A 138 14.28 -18.40 -1.32
C ALA A 138 13.52 -19.45 -0.50
N GLN A 139 12.18 -19.44 -0.54
CA GLN A 139 11.34 -20.48 0.07
C GLN A 139 11.32 -21.78 -0.75
N ARG A 140 11.58 -21.75 -2.05
CA ARG A 140 11.69 -22.95 -2.91
C ARG A 140 13.03 -23.65 -2.79
N GLU A 141 14.09 -22.94 -2.38
CA GLU A 141 15.41 -23.51 -2.12
C GLU A 141 15.40 -24.49 -0.93
N LYS A 142 16.31 -25.48 -0.98
CA LYS A 142 16.50 -26.41 0.15
C LYS A 142 16.94 -25.64 1.39
N GLY A 143 16.23 -25.84 2.50
CA GLY A 143 16.44 -25.10 3.76
C GLY A 143 15.50 -23.91 3.96
N ARG A 144 14.69 -23.54 2.96
CA ARG A 144 13.61 -22.52 3.05
C ARG A 144 14.09 -21.23 3.73
N ARG A 145 14.97 -20.49 3.03
CA ARG A 145 15.58 -19.27 3.54
C ARG A 145 14.58 -18.11 3.53
N GLY A 146 14.63 -17.27 4.56
CA GLY A 146 13.74 -16.12 4.71
C GLY A 146 12.51 -16.40 5.58
N SER A 147 11.89 -15.34 6.07
CA SER A 147 10.72 -15.39 6.95
C SER A 147 9.91 -14.09 6.86
N MET A 148 8.59 -14.18 6.99
CA MET A 148 7.62 -13.08 7.02
C MET A 148 7.58 -12.33 8.36
N VAL A 149 8.72 -12.18 9.06
CA VAL A 149 8.76 -11.49 10.36
C VAL A 149 8.82 -9.99 10.13
N GLY A 150 7.81 -9.26 10.62
CA GLY A 150 7.70 -7.81 10.51
C GLY A 150 6.62 -7.39 9.51
N VAL A 151 5.76 -6.46 9.91
CA VAL A 151 4.81 -5.80 9.00
C VAL A 151 5.49 -4.56 8.48
N ASP A 152 5.66 -4.44 7.16
CA ASP A 152 6.03 -3.16 6.55
C ASP A 152 4.84 -2.20 6.66
N GLU A 153 4.88 -1.32 7.67
CA GLU A 153 3.82 -0.35 7.96
C GLU A 153 3.53 0.58 6.78
N THR A 154 4.54 0.87 5.95
CA THR A 154 4.40 1.78 4.81
C THR A 154 3.61 1.13 3.69
N LEU A 155 3.90 -0.14 3.39
CA LEU A 155 3.14 -0.94 2.43
C LEU A 155 1.74 -1.24 2.94
N ALA A 156 1.60 -1.63 4.22
CA ALA A 156 0.31 -1.92 4.83
C ALA A 156 -0.64 -0.71 4.81
N CYS A 157 -0.14 0.49 5.12
CA CYS A 157 -0.92 1.72 5.01
C CYS A 157 -1.34 2.03 3.57
N LYS A 158 -0.48 1.74 2.59
CA LYS A 158 -0.78 1.97 1.17
C LYS A 158 -1.86 1.01 0.67
N GLU A 159 -1.78 -0.27 1.02
CA GLU A 159 -2.76 -1.29 0.66
C GLU A 159 -4.12 -1.03 1.30
N LYS A 160 -4.14 -0.68 2.59
CA LYS A 160 -5.39 -0.32 3.29
C LYS A 160 -6.10 0.85 2.59
N ARG A 161 -5.35 1.88 2.19
CA ARG A 161 -5.90 3.01 1.41
C ARG A 161 -6.41 2.60 0.02
N VAL A 162 -5.77 1.65 -0.65
CA VAL A 162 -6.23 1.14 -1.96
C VAL A 162 -7.51 0.34 -1.78
N SER A 163 -7.55 -0.59 -0.82
CA SER A 163 -8.73 -1.39 -0.52
C SER A 163 -9.93 -0.54 -0.10
N GLU A 164 -9.71 0.48 0.74
CA GLU A 164 -10.75 1.44 1.14
C GLU A 164 -11.33 2.19 -0.08
N ARG A 165 -10.48 2.59 -1.04
CA ARG A 165 -10.94 3.23 -2.28
C ARG A 165 -11.75 2.27 -3.14
N GLU A 166 -11.29 1.04 -3.30
CA GLU A 166 -12.00 0.01 -4.09
C GLU A 166 -13.37 -0.30 -3.50
N GLN A 167 -13.46 -0.47 -2.17
CA GLN A 167 -14.72 -0.67 -1.48
C GLN A 167 -15.66 0.54 -1.62
N GLN A 168 -15.13 1.77 -1.55
CA GLN A 168 -15.94 2.97 -1.79
C GLN A 168 -16.43 3.03 -3.24
N THR A 169 -15.62 2.67 -4.23
CA THR A 169 -16.06 2.62 -5.62
C THR A 169 -17.11 1.54 -5.86
N LEU A 170 -16.97 0.36 -5.23
CA LEU A 170 -17.98 -0.70 -5.30
C LEU A 170 -19.31 -0.25 -4.69
N LYS A 171 -19.26 0.36 -3.49
CA LYS A 171 -20.45 0.91 -2.83
C LYS A 171 -21.14 1.97 -3.68
N ARG A 172 -20.37 2.88 -4.31
CA ARG A 172 -20.92 3.88 -5.24
C ARG A 172 -21.58 3.21 -6.45
N ARG A 173 -20.95 2.18 -7.02
CA ARG A 173 -21.50 1.43 -8.15
C ARG A 173 -22.80 0.72 -7.79
N GLN A 174 -22.84 0.04 -6.65
CA GLN A 174 -24.06 -0.61 -6.13
C GLN A 174 -25.17 0.40 -5.85
N GLN A 175 -24.84 1.57 -5.30
CA GLN A 175 -25.81 2.64 -5.10
C GLN A 175 -26.38 3.16 -6.42
N THR A 176 -25.53 3.35 -7.45
CA THR A 176 -26.01 3.76 -8.77
C THR A 176 -26.86 2.69 -9.45
N GLU A 177 -26.50 1.41 -9.31
CA GLU A 177 -27.27 0.28 -9.85
C GLU A 177 -28.64 0.16 -9.14
N ASN A 178 -28.68 0.32 -7.81
CA ASN A 178 -29.94 0.33 -7.05
C ASN A 178 -30.83 1.54 -7.41
N ILE A 179 -30.26 2.73 -7.58
CA ILE A 179 -31.02 3.92 -8.01
C ILE A 179 -31.59 3.70 -9.42
N GLN A 180 -30.81 3.18 -10.36
CA GLN A 180 -31.29 2.85 -11.71
C GLN A 180 -32.41 1.81 -11.70
N GLN A 181 -32.33 0.79 -10.84
CA GLN A 181 -33.42 -0.18 -10.67
C GLN A 181 -34.69 0.45 -10.10
N ILE A 182 -34.56 1.35 -9.11
CA ILE A 182 -35.71 2.09 -8.54
C ILE A 182 -36.33 3.01 -9.60
N GLU A 183 -35.52 3.76 -10.36
CA GLU A 183 -35.98 4.63 -11.45
C GLU A 183 -36.69 3.84 -12.55
N ALA A 184 -36.16 2.68 -12.96
CA ALA A 184 -36.81 1.80 -13.92
C ALA A 184 -38.15 1.24 -13.41
N SER A 185 -38.21 0.84 -12.13
CA SER A 185 -39.43 0.35 -11.49
C SER A 185 -40.50 1.44 -11.36
N THR A 186 -40.07 2.69 -11.14
CA THR A 186 -40.97 3.86 -11.03
C THR A 186 -41.49 4.30 -12.41
N ALA A 187 -40.67 4.18 -13.45
CA ALA A 187 -41.08 4.46 -14.84
C ALA A 187 -42.11 3.44 -15.38
N GLU A 188 -42.03 2.17 -14.99
CA GLU A 188 -43.06 1.17 -15.32
C GLU A 188 -44.43 1.48 -14.69
N LEU A 189 -44.46 2.09 -13.50
CA LEU A 189 -45.71 2.50 -12.82
C LEU A 189 -46.38 3.72 -13.46
N ILE A 190 -45.65 4.57 -14.18
CA ILE A 190 -46.18 5.81 -14.79
C ILE A 190 -46.77 5.56 -16.20
N THR A 191 -46.51 4.40 -16.82
CA THR A 191 -47.00 4.09 -18.17
C THR A 191 -48.49 3.70 -18.22
N SER A 192 -49.18 3.62 -17.07
CA SER A 192 -50.58 3.18 -16.98
C SER A 192 -51.58 4.29 -16.60
N GLY A 193 -51.23 5.58 -16.73
CA GLY A 193 -52.13 6.67 -16.34
C GLY A 193 -51.96 7.94 -17.17
N SER A 194 -52.49 7.94 -18.39
CA SER A 194 -52.97 9.15 -19.09
C SER A 194 -54.50 9.15 -18.91
N GLU A 195 -55.27 10.22 -18.65
CA GLU A 195 -55.33 11.61 -19.16
C GLU A 195 -56.16 12.45 -18.13
N ILE A 196 -56.05 13.79 -17.96
CA ILE A 196 -56.87 14.83 -18.66
C ILE A 196 -56.58 16.25 -18.09
N SER A 197 -56.45 17.22 -19.03
CA SER A 197 -56.75 18.68 -19.11
C SER A 197 -56.17 19.78 -18.19
N ALA A 198 -55.76 20.84 -18.90
CA ALA A 198 -55.25 22.17 -18.56
C ALA A 198 -56.18 23.12 -17.76
N ALA A 199 -55.59 24.05 -16.98
CA ALA A 199 -55.57 25.50 -17.26
C ALA A 199 -54.92 26.33 -16.12
N GLU A 200 -54.05 27.26 -16.53
CA GLU A 200 -53.64 28.61 -16.03
C GLU A 200 -53.26 28.92 -14.56
N ASP A 201 -51.98 29.32 -14.44
CA ASP A 201 -51.36 30.49 -13.77
C ASP A 201 -51.14 30.60 -12.23
N VAL A 202 -49.96 31.20 -11.95
CA VAL A 202 -49.46 31.90 -10.75
C VAL A 202 -48.50 31.18 -9.77
N ASP A 203 -47.22 31.50 -10.00
CA ASP A 203 -46.12 31.84 -9.06
C ASP A 203 -45.34 30.78 -8.25
N SER A 204 -44.04 31.10 -8.14
CA SER A 204 -42.98 30.60 -7.23
C SER A 204 -42.17 29.35 -7.61
N GLU A 205 -40.92 29.65 -8.03
CA GLU A 205 -39.65 29.06 -7.55
C GLU A 205 -39.57 27.53 -7.47
N GLY A 206 -38.92 26.90 -8.46
CA GLY A 206 -38.56 25.49 -8.33
C GLY A 206 -38.11 24.77 -9.60
N ALA A 207 -37.33 25.39 -10.49
CA ALA A 207 -36.77 24.66 -11.63
C ALA A 207 -35.49 23.90 -11.25
N VAL A 208 -35.62 22.82 -10.47
CA VAL A 208 -34.59 21.77 -10.40
C VAL A 208 -34.77 20.85 -11.61
N GLY A 209 -34.39 21.37 -12.77
CA GLY A 209 -34.23 20.60 -13.99
C GLY A 209 -33.02 19.66 -13.85
N GLY A 210 -33.25 18.37 -14.09
CA GLY A 210 -32.23 17.33 -14.04
C GLY A 210 -30.99 17.68 -14.86
N SER A 211 -29.93 18.10 -14.18
CA SER A 211 -28.60 18.20 -14.78
C SER A 211 -27.84 16.93 -14.46
N ARG A 212 -27.86 16.00 -15.42
CA ARG A 212 -26.83 14.98 -15.63
C ARG A 212 -25.49 15.60 -15.27
N THR A 213 -24.92 15.21 -14.12
CA THR A 213 -23.72 15.86 -13.56
C THR A 213 -22.64 15.96 -14.61
N GLN A 214 -22.56 17.11 -15.28
CA GLN A 214 -21.55 17.35 -16.28
C GLN A 214 -20.24 17.31 -15.51
N LYS A 215 -19.37 16.35 -15.82
CA LYS A 215 -18.01 16.29 -15.29
C LYS A 215 -17.43 17.70 -15.46
N ARG A 216 -17.17 18.40 -14.36
CA ARG A 216 -16.65 19.77 -14.39
C ARG A 216 -15.44 19.77 -15.31
N LYS A 217 -15.57 20.42 -16.48
CA LYS A 217 -14.46 20.53 -17.44
C LYS A 217 -13.40 21.37 -16.74
N ARG A 218 -12.28 20.75 -16.41
CA ARG A 218 -11.20 21.42 -15.67
C ARG A 218 -10.41 22.31 -16.61
N GLY A 219 -10.12 23.53 -16.17
CA GLY A 219 -9.19 24.42 -16.84
C GLY A 219 -7.85 23.77 -17.10
N ARG A 220 -7.31 24.00 -18.30
CA ARG A 220 -6.04 23.42 -18.77
C ARG A 220 -4.90 24.44 -18.81
N LYS A 221 -5.21 25.73 -18.69
CA LYS A 221 -4.20 26.79 -18.79
C LYS A 221 -3.34 26.79 -17.53
N ALA A 222 -2.04 26.53 -17.68
CA ALA A 222 -1.07 26.64 -16.60
C ALA A 222 -0.84 28.13 -16.30
N VAL A 223 -1.16 28.54 -15.06
CA VAL A 223 -0.97 29.92 -14.58
C VAL A 223 0.26 30.04 -13.69
N VAL A 224 0.69 28.93 -13.11
CA VAL A 224 1.82 28.89 -12.20
C VAL A 224 3.11 28.77 -13.01
N THR A 225 3.83 29.88 -13.13
CA THR A 225 5.16 29.96 -13.74
C THR A 225 6.25 29.83 -12.66
N PRO A 226 7.48 29.42 -13.03
CA PRO A 226 8.61 29.36 -12.10
C PRO A 226 8.83 30.69 -11.33
N GLU A 227 8.75 31.82 -12.03
CA GLU A 227 8.90 33.16 -11.45
C GLU A 227 7.82 33.46 -10.40
N LEU A 228 6.58 33.07 -10.67
CA LEU A 228 5.49 33.21 -9.72
C LEU A 228 5.70 32.31 -8.49
N GLU A 229 6.25 31.11 -8.66
CA GLU A 229 6.58 30.21 -7.55
C GLU A 229 7.70 30.78 -6.68
N GLU A 230 8.74 31.36 -7.27
CA GLU A 230 9.79 32.06 -6.53
C GLU A 230 9.22 33.23 -5.72
N ALA A 231 8.33 34.03 -6.30
CA ALA A 231 7.68 35.13 -5.60
C ALA A 231 6.84 34.64 -4.41
N LEU A 232 6.09 33.55 -4.58
CA LEU A 232 5.28 32.93 -3.53
C LEU A 232 6.14 32.29 -2.42
N ASP A 233 7.29 31.73 -2.76
CA ASP A 233 8.24 31.15 -1.80
C ASP A 233 8.94 32.27 -0.99
N ARG A 234 9.42 33.34 -1.65
CA ARG A 234 10.04 34.50 -0.97
C ARG A 234 9.09 35.20 -0.01
N THR A 235 7.80 35.26 -0.33
CA THR A 235 6.76 35.89 0.49
C THR A 235 6.13 34.95 1.51
N ASN A 236 6.63 33.71 1.61
CA ASN A 236 6.11 32.67 2.52
C ASN A 236 4.58 32.48 2.43
N VAL A 237 4.04 32.52 1.22
CA VAL A 237 2.59 32.35 0.98
C VAL A 237 2.26 30.86 0.99
N SER A 238 1.27 30.45 1.80
CA SER A 238 0.81 29.06 1.84
C SER A 238 0.09 28.65 0.55
N ASP A 239 0.08 27.36 0.21
CA ASP A 239 -0.56 26.88 -1.04
C ASP A 239 -2.03 27.28 -1.16
N ARG A 240 -2.75 27.35 -0.04
CA ARG A 240 -4.15 27.82 -0.03
C ARG A 240 -4.23 29.31 -0.34
N LYS A 241 -3.41 30.13 0.33
CA LYS A 241 -3.37 31.58 0.09
C LYS A 241 -2.95 31.90 -1.35
N ALA A 242 -1.98 31.15 -1.89
CA ALA A 242 -1.53 31.28 -3.27
C ALA A 242 -2.68 31.08 -4.27
N VAL A 243 -3.52 30.05 -4.08
CA VAL A 243 -4.69 29.83 -4.94
C VAL A 243 -5.64 31.04 -4.91
N PHE A 244 -5.90 31.61 -3.73
CA PHE A 244 -6.77 32.79 -3.62
C PHE A 244 -6.17 34.01 -4.32
N VAL A 245 -4.89 34.30 -4.09
CA VAL A 245 -4.20 35.43 -4.73
C VAL A 245 -4.20 35.28 -6.25
N ILE A 246 -3.90 34.09 -6.77
CA ILE A 246 -3.88 33.84 -8.21
C ILE A 246 -5.29 33.89 -8.81
N ALA A 247 -6.30 33.36 -8.10
CA ALA A 247 -7.67 33.41 -8.56
C ALA A 247 -8.19 34.85 -8.65
N GLU A 248 -7.92 35.67 -7.62
CA GLU A 248 -8.41 37.05 -7.59
C GLU A 248 -7.68 37.93 -8.60
N THR A 249 -6.35 37.81 -8.71
CA THR A 249 -5.58 38.50 -9.76
C THR A 249 -6.03 38.12 -11.16
N ALA A 250 -6.30 36.84 -11.41
CA ALA A 250 -6.83 36.40 -12.70
C ALA A 250 -8.19 37.00 -13.02
N LYS A 251 -9.11 37.09 -12.04
CA LYS A 251 -10.39 37.78 -12.21
C LYS A 251 -10.20 39.26 -12.54
N SER A 252 -9.32 39.96 -11.80
CA SER A 252 -9.03 41.38 -12.04
C SER A 252 -8.45 41.64 -13.42
N LEU A 253 -7.71 40.67 -13.99
CA LEU A 253 -7.17 40.72 -15.35
C LEU A 253 -8.17 40.27 -16.42
N GLY A 254 -9.43 40.01 -16.07
CA GLY A 254 -10.49 39.59 -17.01
C GLY A 254 -10.39 38.14 -17.46
N MET A 255 -9.61 37.30 -16.78
CA MET A 255 -9.48 35.88 -17.10
C MET A 255 -10.57 35.05 -16.41
N THR A 256 -11.21 34.15 -17.15
CA THR A 256 -12.18 33.21 -16.57
C THR A 256 -11.48 32.11 -15.75
N ILE A 257 -11.84 31.99 -14.48
CA ILE A 257 -11.22 31.04 -13.53
C ILE A 257 -11.34 29.59 -14.00
N ASP A 258 -12.47 29.24 -14.61
CA ASP A 258 -12.74 27.87 -15.09
C ASP A 258 -11.76 27.39 -16.16
N GLN A 259 -11.10 28.32 -16.86
CA GLN A 259 -10.09 28.00 -17.86
C GLN A 259 -8.72 27.70 -17.24
N LEU A 260 -8.51 28.09 -15.99
CA LEU A 260 -7.22 28.01 -15.30
C LEU A 260 -7.08 26.70 -14.52
N ALA A 261 -5.87 26.13 -14.53
CA ALA A 261 -5.54 24.92 -13.77
C ALA A 261 -5.30 25.21 -12.28
N LEU A 262 -6.21 25.96 -11.63
CA LEU A 262 -6.07 26.40 -10.23
C LEU A 262 -6.67 25.38 -9.28
N ASN A 263 -5.80 24.57 -8.67
CA ASN A 263 -6.14 23.71 -7.54
C ASN A 263 -4.98 23.72 -6.55
N ARG A 264 -5.29 23.67 -5.25
CA ARG A 264 -4.30 23.58 -4.17
C ARG A 264 -3.26 22.49 -4.43
N ASP A 265 -3.70 21.29 -4.80
CA ASP A 265 -2.78 20.17 -5.03
C ASP A 265 -1.95 20.34 -6.31
N SER A 266 -2.47 21.07 -7.32
CA SER A 266 -1.68 21.42 -8.51
C SER A 266 -0.58 22.42 -8.15
N VAL A 267 -0.93 23.49 -7.43
CA VAL A 267 0.02 24.51 -6.94
C VAL A 267 1.10 23.86 -6.07
N ARG A 268 0.70 23.02 -5.11
CA ARG A 268 1.65 22.29 -4.24
C ARG A 268 2.64 21.46 -5.04
N ARG A 269 2.15 20.67 -6.01
CA ARG A 269 3.02 19.79 -6.83
C ARG A 269 4.00 20.59 -7.67
N LEU A 270 3.55 21.68 -8.29
CA LEU A 270 4.42 22.54 -9.10
C LEU A 270 5.49 23.18 -8.21
N ARG A 271 5.12 23.73 -7.05
CA ARG A 271 6.09 24.29 -6.09
C ARG A 271 7.11 23.26 -5.60
N SER A 272 6.68 22.04 -5.30
CA SER A 272 7.62 20.96 -4.94
C SER A 272 8.59 20.64 -6.06
N LYS A 273 8.12 20.57 -7.32
CA LYS A 273 8.99 20.35 -8.48
C LYS A 273 9.98 21.50 -8.66
N HIS A 274 9.51 22.73 -8.51
CA HIS A 274 10.34 23.91 -8.60
C HIS A 274 11.44 23.92 -7.53
N ARG A 275 11.09 23.67 -6.26
CA ARG A 275 12.09 23.58 -5.18
C ARG A 275 13.16 22.52 -5.42
N ILE A 276 12.78 21.36 -5.97
CA ILE A 276 13.73 20.31 -6.36
C ILE A 276 14.62 20.79 -7.52
N HIS A 277 14.05 21.45 -8.52
CA HIS A 277 14.80 21.97 -9.65
C HIS A 277 15.76 23.11 -9.24
N SER A 278 15.30 24.03 -8.40
CA SER A 278 16.11 25.11 -7.84
C SER A 278 17.24 24.55 -6.98
N SER A 279 16.99 23.56 -6.11
CA SER A 279 18.06 22.96 -5.30
C SER A 279 19.09 22.23 -6.15
N ALA A 280 18.67 21.51 -7.19
CA ALA A 280 19.56 20.89 -8.16
C ALA A 280 20.40 21.95 -8.91
N SER A 281 19.78 23.06 -9.32
CA SER A 281 20.46 24.16 -10.01
C SER A 281 21.46 24.88 -9.10
N ILE A 282 21.11 25.10 -7.83
CA ILE A 282 22.02 25.67 -6.82
C ILE A 282 23.19 24.72 -6.60
N ARG A 283 22.94 23.42 -6.42
CA ARG A 283 23.99 22.41 -6.27
C ARG A 283 24.92 22.32 -7.48
N ALA A 284 24.38 22.48 -8.69
CA ALA A 284 25.18 22.49 -9.91
C ALA A 284 26.05 23.75 -10.02
N LYS A 285 25.52 24.93 -9.64
CA LYS A 285 26.28 26.19 -9.60
C LYS A 285 27.31 26.23 -8.48
N PHE A 286 27.04 25.54 -7.38
CA PHE A 286 27.88 25.50 -6.19
C PHE A 286 28.77 24.25 -6.20
N GLN A 287 29.81 24.27 -7.03
CA GLN A 287 30.89 23.28 -7.00
C GLN A 287 32.05 23.84 -6.17
N SER A 288 31.96 23.74 -4.84
CA SER A 288 33.12 23.98 -3.99
C SER A 288 33.79 22.64 -3.71
N ASP A 289 34.87 22.33 -4.45
CA ASP A 289 35.73 21.17 -4.19
C ASP A 289 36.70 21.42 -3.00
N VAL A 290 36.28 22.31 -2.10
CA VAL A 290 37.06 22.86 -1.00
C VAL A 290 36.23 22.76 0.26
N PRO A 291 36.81 22.35 1.41
CA PRO A 291 36.10 22.40 2.68
C PRO A 291 35.69 23.85 3.00
N LEU A 292 34.39 24.05 3.17
CA LEU A 292 33.80 25.32 3.58
C LEU A 292 33.33 25.22 5.03
N VAL A 293 33.46 26.31 5.78
CA VAL A 293 32.95 26.45 7.14
C VAL A 293 31.67 27.26 7.09
N VAL A 294 30.58 26.69 7.63
CA VAL A 294 29.31 27.37 7.79
C VAL A 294 29.23 27.97 9.18
N HIS A 295 29.08 29.29 9.27
CA HIS A 295 28.87 30.02 10.51
C HIS A 295 27.41 30.43 10.60
N TRP A 296 26.74 30.00 11.65
CA TRP A 296 25.36 30.38 11.94
C TRP A 296 25.26 30.63 13.45
N ASP A 297 25.11 31.89 13.81
CA ASP A 297 25.01 32.31 15.22
C ASP A 297 23.92 33.38 15.35
N GLY A 298 23.11 33.29 16.40
CA GLY A 298 22.01 34.20 16.62
C GLY A 298 22.50 35.58 17.08
N LYS A 299 22.01 36.64 16.45
CA LYS A 299 22.36 38.02 16.82
C LYS A 299 21.14 38.91 16.91
N LEU A 300 21.07 39.71 17.97
CA LEU A 300 20.05 40.75 18.15
C LEU A 300 20.34 41.94 17.24
N ILE A 301 19.53 42.12 16.19
CA ILE A 301 19.67 43.18 15.19
C ILE A 301 18.35 43.98 15.14
N PRO A 302 18.37 45.31 14.99
CA PRO A 302 17.15 46.10 14.82
C PRO A 302 16.32 45.61 13.63
N ASP A 303 14.99 45.63 13.78
CA ASP A 303 14.09 45.23 12.70
C ASP A 303 14.08 46.23 11.55
N LEU A 304 13.69 45.78 10.36
CA LEU A 304 13.60 46.65 9.16
C LEU A 304 12.49 47.71 9.30
N ILE A 305 11.49 47.42 10.14
CA ILE A 305 10.29 48.24 10.35
C ILE A 305 10.12 48.44 11.86
N GLY A 306 11.01 49.22 12.47
CA GLY A 306 10.91 49.56 13.89
C GLY A 306 12.26 49.78 14.57
N LYS A 307 12.22 50.22 15.84
CA LYS A 307 13.42 50.33 16.71
C LYS A 307 13.64 49.09 17.57
N GLU A 308 12.77 48.09 17.46
CA GLU A 308 12.85 46.86 18.26
C GLU A 308 14.01 45.99 17.78
N LYS A 309 14.77 45.43 18.74
CA LYS A 309 15.80 44.45 18.46
C LYS A 309 15.14 43.08 18.34
N VAL A 310 15.37 42.40 17.23
CA VAL A 310 14.86 41.05 16.98
C VAL A 310 16.02 40.09 16.81
N ASP A 311 15.84 38.87 17.29
CA ASP A 311 16.77 37.78 17.03
C ASP A 311 16.81 37.50 15.53
N ARG A 312 18.00 37.58 14.95
CA ARG A 312 18.25 37.25 13.55
C ARG A 312 19.33 36.18 13.46
N LEU A 313 19.17 35.28 12.50
CA LEU A 313 20.14 34.21 12.23
C LEU A 313 20.86 34.50 10.90
N PRO A 314 22.01 35.18 10.93
CA PRO A 314 22.92 35.22 9.79
C PRO A 314 23.52 33.83 9.55
N VAL A 315 23.43 33.35 8.30
CA VAL A 315 24.13 32.15 7.84
C VAL A 315 25.21 32.58 6.85
N LEU A 316 26.46 32.37 7.24
CA LEU A 316 27.66 32.74 6.50
C LEU A 316 28.41 31.49 6.09
N VAL A 317 29.03 31.52 4.93
CA VAL A 317 29.91 30.46 4.45
C VAL A 317 31.28 31.08 4.17
N SER A 318 32.32 30.50 4.77
CA SER A 318 33.71 30.95 4.60
C SER A 318 34.64 29.80 4.18
N GLY A 319 35.55 30.04 3.22
CA GLY A 319 36.67 29.14 2.89
C GLY A 319 37.41 29.55 1.61
N LYS A 320 38.73 29.28 1.53
CA LYS A 320 39.67 29.70 0.44
C LYS A 320 39.22 30.97 -0.31
N GLU A 321 39.24 32.10 0.39
CA GLU A 321 38.91 33.45 -0.15
C GLU A 321 37.43 33.70 -0.49
N VAL A 322 36.54 32.74 -0.31
CA VAL A 322 35.09 32.92 -0.40
C VAL A 322 34.54 33.26 0.98
N LEU A 323 33.93 34.44 1.12
CA LEU A 323 33.09 34.81 2.25
C LEU A 323 31.74 35.26 1.70
N GLN A 324 30.71 34.44 1.90
CA GLN A 324 29.37 34.70 1.37
C GLN A 324 28.33 34.65 2.47
N LEU A 325 27.55 35.72 2.58
CA LEU A 325 26.33 35.74 3.39
C LEU A 325 25.19 35.11 2.57
N LEU A 326 24.62 34.01 3.07
CA LEU A 326 23.53 33.31 2.41
C LEU A 326 22.18 33.91 2.78
N THR A 327 21.96 34.16 4.07
CA THR A 327 20.68 34.63 4.57
C THR A 327 20.83 35.32 5.93
N VAL A 328 19.86 36.18 6.25
CA VAL A 328 19.67 36.78 7.58
C VAL A 328 18.19 36.64 7.93
N ALA A 329 17.82 35.49 8.49
CA ALA A 329 16.42 35.19 8.81
C ALA A 329 16.01 35.86 10.13
N LYS A 330 14.80 36.44 10.18
CA LYS A 330 14.19 36.92 11.44
C LYS A 330 13.66 35.71 12.21
N LEU A 331 14.08 35.54 13.46
CA LEU A 331 13.62 34.48 14.35
C LEU A 331 12.49 34.98 15.25
N PRO A 332 11.55 34.10 15.64
CA PRO A 332 10.54 34.41 16.64
C PRO A 332 11.15 34.54 18.06
N SER A 333 12.25 33.82 18.32
CA SER A 333 13.00 33.84 19.58
C SER A 333 14.43 33.34 19.35
N GLY A 334 15.37 33.74 20.20
CA GLY A 334 16.77 33.28 20.17
C GLY A 334 17.02 31.87 20.74
N THR A 335 15.98 31.03 20.90
CA THR A 335 16.17 29.67 21.43
C THR A 335 16.84 28.76 20.39
N GLY A 336 17.60 27.76 20.86
CA GLY A 336 18.25 26.79 19.98
C GLY A 336 17.25 26.02 19.08
N GLU A 337 16.02 25.81 19.57
CA GLU A 337 14.93 25.20 18.79
C GLU A 337 14.49 26.11 17.62
N ALA A 338 14.32 27.42 17.87
CA ALA A 338 13.95 28.38 16.84
C ALA A 338 15.07 28.55 15.80
N GLN A 339 16.33 28.50 16.24
CA GLN A 339 17.49 28.51 15.35
C GLN A 339 17.54 27.25 14.48
N ALA A 340 17.35 26.06 15.06
CA ALA A 340 17.34 24.80 14.31
C ALA A 340 16.21 24.76 13.28
N SER A 341 15.01 25.20 13.65
CA SER A 341 13.84 25.29 12.76
C SER A 341 14.03 26.28 11.60
N ALA A 342 14.87 27.31 11.76
CA ALA A 342 15.16 28.27 10.70
C ALA A 342 16.22 27.78 9.69
N VAL A 343 17.04 26.80 10.07
CA VAL A 343 18.11 26.23 9.23
C VAL A 343 17.64 24.97 8.48
N PHE A 344 16.70 24.21 9.06
CA PHE A 344 16.14 22.97 8.49
C PHE A 344 14.97 23.17 7.52
#